data_AF-A0A317DQC4-F1
#
_entry.id   AF-A0A317DQC4-F1
#
_cell.length_a   1.000
_cell.length_b   1.000
_cell.length_c   1.000
_cell.angle_alpha   90.00
_cell.angle_beta   90.00
_cell.angle_gamma   90.00
#
_symmetry.space_group_name_H-M   'P 1'
#
loop_
_entity.id
_entity.type
_entity.pdbx_description
1 polymer ?
#
loop_
_entity_poly.entity_id
_entity_poly.type
_entity_poly.pdbx_seq_one_letter_code
_entity_poly.pdbx_strand_id
1 'polypeptide(L)'
;MDIYDQYERDADQHLAAYGLRVAAGQVPIVRDVLMRETQREAETYAGTGTVPGNTQLMRICAVQLWHVGAVEDALVVHRARGTSMDATGAIDAELMLGAGVAKTKDYLATVCTEEAREILEVIAWVEESYDPGRYAAFLDRYYRAGSH
;
A
#
# COMPACT_ATOMS: atom_id res chain seq x y z
N MET A 1 0.21 -27.02 2.89
CA MET A 1 0.00 -25.63 3.31
C MET A 1 -0.14 -24.84 2.04
N ASP A 2 -1.30 -24.23 1.84
CA ASP A 2 -1.58 -23.46 0.63
C ASP A 2 -0.68 -22.22 0.59
N ILE A 3 -0.37 -21.71 -0.61
CA ILE A 3 0.39 -20.48 -0.77
C ILE A 3 -0.34 -19.30 -0.13
N TYR A 4 -1.67 -19.32 -0.16
CA TYR A 4 -2.51 -18.33 0.53
C TYR A 4 -2.37 -18.38 2.06
N ASP A 5 -2.33 -19.58 2.67
CA ASP A 5 -2.07 -19.73 4.11
C ASP A 5 -0.67 -19.22 4.52
N GLN A 6 0.31 -19.33 3.62
CA GLN A 6 1.64 -18.77 3.82
C GLN A 6 1.63 -17.26 3.72
N TYR A 7 0.88 -16.71 2.76
CA TYR A 7 0.77 -15.28 2.57
C TYR A 7 0.12 -14.57 3.75
N GLU A 8 -0.96 -15.14 4.28
CA GLU A 8 -1.61 -14.63 5.48
C GLU A 8 -0.66 -14.66 6.69
N ARG A 9 0.02 -15.77 6.92
CA ARG A 9 1.00 -15.88 8.03
C ARG A 9 2.16 -14.89 7.91
N ASP A 10 2.69 -14.69 6.71
CA ASP A 10 3.79 -13.73 6.50
C ASP A 10 3.33 -12.30 6.73
N ALA A 11 2.11 -11.97 6.31
CA ALA A 11 1.47 -10.68 6.53
C ALA A 11 1.25 -10.44 8.04
N ASP A 12 0.71 -11.43 8.76
CA ASP A 12 0.47 -11.36 10.21
C ASP A 12 1.78 -11.25 10.99
N GLN A 13 2.81 -12.01 10.61
CA GLN A 13 4.14 -11.91 11.23
C GLN A 13 4.76 -10.54 11.02
N HIS A 14 4.61 -9.96 9.81
CA HIS A 14 5.09 -8.62 9.53
C HIS A 14 4.36 -7.57 10.38
N LEU A 15 3.03 -7.67 10.47
CA LEU A 15 2.22 -6.79 11.30
C LEU A 15 2.57 -6.93 12.80
N ALA A 16 2.79 -8.15 13.28
CA ALA A 16 3.20 -8.40 14.67
C ALA A 16 4.59 -7.83 14.98
N ALA A 17 5.51 -7.88 14.01
CA ALA A 17 6.88 -7.39 14.19
C ALA A 17 6.99 -5.86 14.18
N TYR A 18 6.23 -5.18 13.31
CA TYR A 18 6.38 -3.72 13.10
C TYR A 18 5.19 -2.90 13.60
N GLY A 19 4.05 -3.54 13.89
CA GLY A 19 2.80 -2.88 14.20
C GLY A 19 2.20 -2.15 13.00
N LEU A 20 1.00 -1.60 13.20
CA LEU A 20 0.32 -0.80 12.18
C LEU A 20 0.97 0.59 11.99
N ARG A 21 1.51 1.14 13.09
CA ARG A 21 2.22 2.42 13.12
C ARG A 21 3.70 2.15 13.33
N VAL A 22 4.44 2.16 12.23
CA VAL A 22 5.84 1.74 12.18
C VAL A 22 6.75 2.84 12.72
N ALA A 23 7.80 2.45 13.46
CA ALA A 23 8.78 3.41 13.96
C ALA A 23 9.57 4.04 12.80
N ALA A 24 9.97 5.31 12.93
CA ALA A 24 10.64 6.05 11.85
C ALA A 24 11.87 5.33 11.26
N GLY A 25 12.67 4.67 12.10
CA GLY A 25 13.85 3.91 11.65
C GLY A 25 13.54 2.61 10.88
N GLN A 26 12.28 2.16 10.90
CA GLN A 26 11.82 0.93 10.24
C GLN A 26 11.05 1.21 8.95
N VAL A 27 10.69 2.47 8.67
CA VAL A 27 9.99 2.86 7.42
C VAL A 27 10.71 2.40 6.15
N PRO A 28 12.06 2.50 6.05
CA PRO A 28 12.77 1.99 4.87
C PRO A 28 12.54 0.49 4.64
N ILE A 29 12.44 -0.31 5.71
CA ILE A 29 12.20 -1.76 5.63
C ILE A 29 10.82 -2.03 5.02
N VAL A 30 9.80 -1.28 5.45
CA VAL A 30 8.43 -1.41 4.92
C VAL A 30 8.40 -1.09 3.43
N ARG A 31 9.08 -0.02 3.00
CA ARG A 31 9.19 0.33 1.57
C ARG A 31 9.88 -0.78 0.79
N ASP A 32 11.00 -1.30 1.29
CA ASP A 32 11.74 -2.37 0.62
C ASP A 32 10.92 -3.64 0.46
N VAL A 33 10.13 -4.01 1.48
CA VAL A 33 9.20 -5.13 1.41
C VAL A 33 8.12 -4.87 0.36
N LEU A 34 7.47 -3.71 0.38
CA LEU A 34 6.43 -3.37 -0.59
C LEU A 34 6.98 -3.41 -2.03
N MET A 35 8.15 -2.81 -2.26
CA MET A 35 8.79 -2.81 -3.58
C MET A 35 9.16 -4.22 -4.04
N ARG A 36 9.67 -5.08 -3.15
CA ARG A 36 10.02 -6.47 -3.48
C ARG A 36 8.79 -7.29 -3.86
N GLU A 37 7.72 -7.22 -3.07
CA GLU A 37 6.49 -7.97 -3.37
C GLU A 37 5.79 -7.42 -4.62
N THR A 38 5.81 -6.10 -4.84
CA THR A 38 5.38 -5.44 -6.09
C THR A 38 6.12 -6.02 -7.30
N GLN A 39 7.45 -6.12 -7.23
CA GLN A 39 8.25 -6.68 -8.31
C GLN A 39 7.91 -8.15 -8.60
N ARG A 40 7.77 -8.97 -7.55
CA ARG A 40 7.37 -10.38 -7.68
C ARG A 40 6.01 -10.52 -8.35
N GLU A 41 5.04 -9.71 -7.94
CA GLU A 41 3.70 -9.71 -8.51
C GLU A 41 3.74 -9.35 -10.00
N ALA A 42 4.45 -8.27 -10.35
CA ALA A 42 4.62 -7.84 -11.73
C ALA A 42 5.29 -8.92 -12.59
N GLU A 43 6.35 -9.57 -12.10
CA GLU A 43 7.04 -10.65 -12.80
C GLU A 43 6.14 -11.88 -13.02
N THR A 44 5.33 -12.26 -12.03
CA THR A 44 4.38 -13.36 -12.17
C THR A 44 3.31 -13.05 -13.21
N TYR A 45 2.74 -11.84 -13.21
CA TYR A 45 1.74 -11.44 -14.21
C TYR A 45 2.33 -11.25 -15.61
N ALA A 46 3.62 -10.92 -15.72
CA ALA A 46 4.35 -10.91 -16.98
C ALA A 46 4.77 -12.32 -17.47
N GLY A 47 4.55 -13.37 -16.66
CA GLY A 47 4.96 -14.75 -16.96
C GLY A 47 6.47 -14.99 -16.88
N THR A 48 7.23 -14.08 -16.27
CA THR A 48 8.70 -14.18 -16.10
C THR A 48 9.11 -14.61 -14.70
N GLY A 49 8.23 -14.46 -13.71
CA GLY A 49 8.45 -14.81 -12.32
C GLY A 49 7.94 -16.20 -11.97
N THR A 50 8.62 -16.87 -11.04
CA THR A 50 8.22 -18.19 -10.50
C THR A 50 7.62 -18.11 -9.10
N VAL A 51 7.69 -16.94 -8.46
CA VAL A 51 7.19 -16.69 -7.10
C VAL A 51 6.25 -15.49 -7.16
N PRO A 52 4.94 -15.67 -6.90
CA PRO A 52 4.00 -14.56 -6.89
C PRO A 52 4.30 -13.57 -5.75
N GLY A 53 3.84 -12.34 -5.92
CA GLY A 53 3.89 -11.36 -4.85
C GLY A 53 2.84 -11.66 -3.78
N ASN A 54 3.19 -11.43 -2.52
CA ASN A 54 2.21 -11.54 -1.44
C ASN A 54 1.37 -10.25 -1.35
N THR A 55 0.19 -10.24 -2.00
CA THR A 55 -0.72 -9.08 -1.99
C THR A 55 -1.26 -8.72 -0.61
N GLN A 56 -1.36 -9.68 0.32
CA GLN A 56 -1.72 -9.39 1.72
C GLN A 56 -0.64 -8.59 2.44
N LEU A 57 0.63 -8.97 2.23
CA LEU A 57 1.77 -8.25 2.76
C LEU A 57 1.91 -6.87 2.11
N MET A 58 1.71 -6.76 0.78
CA MET A 58 1.70 -5.48 0.07
C MET A 58 0.67 -4.52 0.68
N ARG A 59 -0.55 -4.99 0.95
CA ARG A 59 -1.61 -4.21 1.59
C ARG A 59 -1.19 -3.71 2.98
N ILE A 60 -0.62 -4.55 3.83
CA ILE A 60 -0.17 -4.14 5.17
C ILE A 60 0.93 -3.08 5.07
N CYS A 61 1.90 -3.25 4.18
CA CYS A 61 2.93 -2.25 3.97
C CYS A 61 2.36 -0.93 3.48
N ALA A 62 1.40 -0.94 2.55
CA ALA A 62 0.72 0.28 2.09
C ALA A 62 -0.03 0.99 3.24
N VAL A 63 -0.68 0.26 4.14
CA VAL A 63 -1.32 0.82 5.34
C VAL A 63 -0.31 1.44 6.31
N GLN A 64 0.83 0.77 6.51
CA GLN A 64 1.90 1.31 7.34
C GLN A 64 2.48 2.61 6.76
N LEU A 65 2.68 2.69 5.44
CA LEU A 65 3.12 3.91 4.76
C LEU A 65 2.07 5.02 4.80
N TRP A 66 0.78 4.66 4.73
CA TRP A 66 -0.31 5.62 4.93
C TRP A 66 -0.23 6.29 6.31
N HIS A 67 0.04 5.50 7.37
CA HIS A 67 0.24 6.05 8.72
C HIS A 67 1.51 6.89 8.87
N VAL A 68 2.57 6.60 8.10
CA VAL A 68 3.79 7.43 8.04
C VAL A 68 3.49 8.80 7.42
N GLY A 69 2.66 8.82 6.37
CA GLY A 69 2.16 10.04 5.77
C GLY A 69 3.19 10.85 4.99
N ALA A 70 4.16 10.18 4.36
CA ALA A 70 5.09 10.82 3.43
C ALA A 70 4.47 10.90 2.02
N VAL A 71 4.64 12.04 1.33
CA VAL A 71 4.02 12.26 0.01
C VAL A 71 4.64 11.37 -1.07
N GLU A 72 5.91 11.00 -0.91
CA GLU A 72 6.67 10.16 -1.83
C GLU A 72 6.10 8.74 -1.90
N ASP A 73 5.47 8.28 -0.82
CA ASP A 73 4.90 6.94 -0.74
C ASP A 73 3.67 6.77 -1.66
N ALA A 74 3.06 7.85 -2.13
CA ALA A 74 1.96 7.79 -3.10
C ALA A 74 2.37 7.05 -4.39
N LEU A 75 3.59 7.28 -4.88
CA LEU A 75 4.12 6.58 -6.07
C LEU A 75 4.35 5.10 -5.78
N VAL A 76 4.91 4.77 -4.61
CA VAL A 76 5.22 3.39 -4.22
C VAL A 76 3.92 2.57 -4.08
N VAL A 77 2.92 3.15 -3.41
CA VAL A 77 1.62 2.52 -3.22
C VAL A 77 0.86 2.39 -4.55
N HIS A 78 0.92 3.40 -5.43
CA HIS A 78 0.31 3.33 -6.75
C HIS A 78 0.86 2.18 -7.59
N ARG A 79 2.20 2.06 -7.68
CA ARG A 79 2.87 0.96 -8.40
C ARG A 79 2.43 -0.39 -7.86
N ALA A 80 2.45 -0.54 -6.54
CA ALA A 80 2.01 -1.77 -5.88
C ALA A 80 0.57 -2.13 -6.23
N ARG A 81 -0.34 -1.16 -6.23
CA ARG A 81 -1.75 -1.36 -6.60
C ARG A 81 -1.92 -1.78 -8.06
N GLY A 82 -1.14 -1.18 -8.95
CA GLY A 82 -1.26 -1.37 -10.40
C GLY A 82 -0.67 -2.66 -10.96
N THR A 83 -0.04 -3.51 -10.15
CA THR A 83 0.67 -4.71 -10.65
C THR A 83 -0.25 -5.82 -11.14
N SER A 84 -1.45 -5.94 -10.55
CA SER A 84 -2.39 -7.01 -10.88
C SER A 84 -3.83 -6.67 -10.48
N MET A 85 -4.79 -7.47 -10.96
CA MET A 85 -6.18 -7.37 -10.52
C MET A 85 -6.32 -7.64 -9.01
N ASP A 86 -5.56 -8.61 -8.49
CA ASP A 86 -5.57 -8.95 -7.07
C ASP A 86 -4.98 -7.82 -6.22
N ALA A 87 -3.87 -7.21 -6.65
CA ALA A 87 -3.27 -6.07 -5.97
C ALA A 87 -4.17 -4.82 -6.04
N THR A 88 -4.84 -4.59 -7.18
CA THR A 88 -5.82 -3.51 -7.33
C THR A 88 -7.00 -3.68 -6.37
N GLY A 89 -7.45 -4.91 -6.12
CA GLY A 89 -8.50 -5.22 -5.14
C GLY A 89 -8.03 -5.23 -3.69
N ALA A 90 -6.74 -5.46 -3.44
CA ALA A 90 -6.16 -5.50 -2.10
C ALA A 90 -5.72 -4.12 -1.58
N ILE A 91 -5.27 -3.23 -2.46
CA ILE A 91 -4.73 -1.92 -2.09
C ILE A 91 -5.73 -0.83 -2.49
N ASP A 92 -6.41 -0.29 -1.49
CA ASP A 92 -7.32 0.84 -1.66
C ASP A 92 -6.58 2.07 -2.23
N ALA A 93 -7.27 2.86 -3.07
CA ALA A 93 -6.69 4.08 -3.63
C ALA A 93 -6.38 5.14 -2.54
N GLU A 94 -7.19 5.15 -1.49
CA GLU A 94 -7.05 6.00 -0.31
C GLU A 94 -5.70 5.82 0.41
N LEU A 95 -5.02 4.67 0.23
CA LEU A 95 -3.71 4.42 0.82
C LEU A 95 -2.60 5.30 0.23
N MET A 96 -2.82 5.93 -0.92
CA MET A 96 -1.90 6.95 -1.47
C MET A 96 -2.00 8.31 -0.73
N LEU A 97 -3.01 8.49 0.14
CA LEU A 97 -3.37 9.76 0.75
C LEU A 97 -2.92 9.91 2.20
N GLY A 98 -1.89 9.18 2.61
CA GLY A 98 -1.36 9.23 3.99
C GLY A 98 -0.91 10.62 4.41
N ALA A 99 -0.33 11.40 3.49
CA ALA A 99 0.06 12.79 3.72
C ALA A 99 -1.14 13.78 3.72
N GLY A 100 -2.33 13.30 3.33
CA GLY A 100 -3.53 14.09 3.06
C GLY A 100 -3.63 14.54 1.59
N VAL A 101 -4.87 14.68 1.11
CA VAL A 101 -5.20 14.97 -0.30
C VAL A 101 -4.43 16.16 -0.87
N ALA A 102 -4.49 17.32 -0.21
CA ALA A 102 -3.87 18.53 -0.70
C ALA A 102 -2.35 18.38 -0.89
N LYS A 103 -1.65 17.87 0.14
CA LYS A 103 -0.19 17.67 0.08
C LYS A 103 0.22 16.65 -0.97
N THR A 104 -0.54 15.55 -1.09
CA THR A 104 -0.29 14.55 -2.12
C THR A 104 -0.47 15.13 -3.52
N LYS A 105 -1.54 15.91 -3.77
CA LYS A 105 -1.77 16.56 -5.08
C LYS A 105 -0.68 17.58 -5.42
N ASP A 106 -0.28 18.41 -4.46
CA ASP A 106 0.80 19.41 -4.66
C ASP A 106 2.14 18.74 -5.01
N TYR A 107 2.46 17.64 -4.32
CA TYR A 107 3.64 16.83 -4.62
C TYR A 107 3.59 16.24 -6.04
N LEU A 108 2.48 15.60 -6.41
CA LEU A 108 2.32 14.97 -7.74
C LEU A 108 2.38 16.00 -8.87
N ALA A 109 1.79 17.19 -8.66
CA ALA A 109 1.88 18.30 -9.61
C ALA A 109 3.33 18.79 -9.79
N THR A 110 4.15 18.72 -8.74
CA THR A 110 5.57 19.06 -8.79
C THR A 110 6.39 17.97 -9.50
N VAL A 111 6.08 16.69 -9.27
CA VAL A 111 6.75 15.56 -9.93
C VAL A 111 6.49 15.55 -11.43
N CYS A 112 5.25 15.83 -11.87
CA CYS A 112 4.86 16.06 -13.26
C CYS A 112 5.26 14.93 -14.26
N THR A 113 5.36 13.69 -13.78
CA THR A 113 5.51 12.49 -14.62
C THR A 113 4.16 11.98 -15.10
N GLU A 114 4.15 11.07 -16.06
CA GLU A 114 2.91 10.42 -16.50
C GLU A 114 2.24 9.64 -15.37
N GLU A 115 3.03 8.85 -14.65
CA GLU A 115 2.60 8.15 -13.43
C GLU A 115 1.96 9.12 -12.40
N ALA A 116 2.51 10.33 -12.23
CA ALA A 116 1.93 11.31 -11.33
C ALA A 116 0.55 11.79 -11.81
N ARG A 117 0.32 11.89 -13.14
CA ARG A 117 -0.99 12.21 -13.70
C ARG A 117 -1.99 11.09 -13.49
N GLU A 118 -1.59 9.84 -13.71
CA GLU A 118 -2.43 8.66 -13.45
C GLU A 118 -2.87 8.62 -11.98
N ILE A 119 -1.98 8.93 -11.05
CA ILE A 119 -2.34 9.02 -9.62
C ILE A 119 -3.34 10.16 -9.38
N LEU A 120 -3.14 11.34 -9.97
CA LEU A 120 -4.08 12.46 -9.84
C LEU A 120 -5.48 12.10 -10.34
N GLU A 121 -5.57 11.35 -11.44
CA GLU A 121 -6.86 10.83 -11.93
C GLU A 121 -7.50 9.88 -10.93
N VAL A 122 -6.74 8.91 -10.38
CA VAL A 122 -7.25 7.99 -9.36
C VAL A 122 -7.72 8.74 -8.10
N ILE A 123 -6.98 9.75 -7.66
CA ILE A 123 -7.34 10.59 -6.50
C ILE A 123 -8.67 11.31 -6.75
N ALA A 124 -8.90 11.82 -7.96
CA ALA A 124 -10.14 12.52 -8.30
C ALA A 124 -11.39 11.65 -8.11
N TRP A 125 -11.28 10.32 -8.23
CA TRP A 125 -12.40 9.38 -8.02
C TRP A 125 -12.75 9.17 -6.55
N VAL A 126 -11.80 9.36 -5.63
CA VAL A 126 -11.98 9.04 -4.21
C VAL A 126 -11.96 10.26 -3.29
N GLU A 127 -11.42 11.40 -3.74
CA GLU A 127 -11.18 12.55 -2.86
C GLU A 127 -12.46 13.17 -2.26
N GLU A 128 -13.60 13.08 -2.95
CA GLU A 128 -14.87 13.64 -2.47
C GLU A 128 -15.42 12.88 -1.26
N SER A 129 -15.22 11.56 -1.21
CA SER A 129 -15.73 10.70 -0.13
C SER A 129 -14.68 10.38 0.93
N TYR A 130 -13.42 10.74 0.69
CA TYR A 130 -12.31 10.47 1.58
C TYR A 130 -12.35 11.35 2.83
N ASP A 131 -12.52 10.72 3.99
CA ASP A 131 -12.32 11.34 5.31
C ASP A 131 -11.17 10.62 6.02
N PRO A 132 -10.05 11.30 6.31
CA PRO A 132 -8.86 10.66 6.88
C PRO A 132 -9.10 10.13 8.30
N GLY A 133 -9.98 10.76 9.09
CA GLY A 133 -10.31 10.31 10.45
C GLY A 133 -11.15 9.04 10.44
N ARG A 134 -12.16 8.98 9.57
CA ARG A 134 -12.99 7.80 9.33
C ARG A 134 -12.16 6.66 8.77
N TYR A 135 -11.26 6.95 7.82
CA TYR A 135 -10.40 5.94 7.21
C TYR A 135 -9.38 5.38 8.22
N ALA A 136 -8.73 6.23 9.03
CA ALA A 136 -7.89 5.78 10.15
C ALA A 136 -8.64 4.85 11.11
N ALA A 137 -9.85 5.23 11.51
CA ALA A 137 -10.67 4.43 12.43
C ALA A 137 -11.10 3.09 11.80
N PHE A 138 -11.35 3.06 10.50
CA PHE A 138 -11.62 1.83 9.76
C PHE A 138 -10.40 0.90 9.77
N LEU A 139 -9.22 1.40 9.41
CA LEU A 139 -7.98 0.63 9.39
C LEU A 139 -7.63 0.08 10.78
N ASP A 140 -7.72 0.92 11.81
CA ASP A 140 -7.50 0.52 13.20
C ASP A 140 -8.45 -0.61 13.63
N ARG A 141 -9.73 -0.50 13.26
CA ARG A 141 -10.72 -1.54 13.58
C ARG A 141 -10.43 -2.84 12.82
N TYR A 142 -10.12 -2.74 11.53
CA TYR A 142 -9.85 -3.89 10.67
C TYR A 142 -8.67 -4.71 11.20
N TYR A 143 -7.54 -4.06 11.47
CA TYR A 143 -6.33 -4.75 11.91
C TYR A 143 -6.30 -5.10 13.40
N ARG A 144 -7.11 -4.44 14.24
CA ARG A 144 -7.32 -4.87 15.63
C ARG A 144 -8.22 -6.10 15.75
N ALA A 145 -9.17 -6.28 14.84
CA ALA A 145 -10.09 -7.42 14.85
C ALA A 145 -9.47 -8.69 14.25
N GLY A 146 -8.40 -8.58 13.46
CA GLY A 146 -7.68 -9.71 12.85
C GLY A 146 -6.58 -10.33 13.72
N SER A 147 -6.28 -9.78 14.91
CA SER A 147 -5.31 -10.37 15.84
C SER A 147 -5.98 -11.47 16.69
N HIS A 148 -6.29 -12.62 16.11
CA HIS A 148 -6.78 -13.81 16.84
C HIS A 148 -5.87 -15.02 16.58
#